data_AF-A0A948E4I9-F1
#
_entry.id   AF-A0A948E4I9-F1
#
_cell.length_a   1.000
_cell.length_b   1.000
_cell.length_c   1.000
_cell.angle_alpha   90.00
_cell.angle_beta   90.00
_cell.angle_gamma   90.00
#
_symmetry.space_group_name_H-M   'P 1'
#
loop_
_entity.id
_entity.type
_entity.pdbx_description
1 polymer ?
#
loop_
_entity_poly.entity_id
_entity_poly.type
_entity_poly.pdbx_seq_one_letter_code
_entity_poly.pdbx_strand_id
1 'polypeptide(L)'
;MLLCNKQSGPHPHHPDPDAMLDVHSSPLELQKAITNLRQGQGRPAEFLSLKKEIKLFQNKRLENTYQDLLDKKSMHLACRFFLDQLYCTHDVSTRDHQVERVLPKFEKLLPGGAVDVVRKVIYMDYLAEKMDDEISLLINEKEWYSDKSLQEKTYINAFRQHGQFAMREEQICLVREVGESLRKLMRLPFLRPLLKITRGAAQKADLEDFHDFLSQGLDAFAALDRPTLFFQLIQEREFSILEGIRRGTLTKFP
;
A
#
# COMPACT_ATOMS: atom_id res chain seq x y z
N MET A 1 -39.90 41.25 29.60
CA MET A 1 -38.46 41.55 29.43
C MET A 1 -37.85 40.40 28.66
N LEU A 2 -37.52 40.65 27.39
CA LEU A 2 -36.80 39.73 26.51
C LEU A 2 -35.34 39.64 26.94
N LEU A 3 -34.75 38.44 27.01
CA LEU A 3 -33.34 38.24 26.61
C LEU A 3 -33.11 36.79 26.10
N CYS A 4 -32.79 36.74 24.81
CA CYS A 4 -32.10 35.74 24.00
C CYS A 4 -31.44 34.55 24.73
N ASN A 5 -31.87 33.34 24.36
CA ASN A 5 -31.03 32.14 24.46
C ASN A 5 -30.49 31.83 23.05
N LYS A 6 -29.19 32.13 22.83
CA LYS A 6 -28.52 31.83 21.56
C LYS A 6 -28.29 30.33 21.46
N GLN A 7 -28.84 29.74 20.40
CA GLN A 7 -28.51 28.39 19.95
C GLN A 7 -27.01 28.30 19.62
N SER A 8 -26.31 27.42 20.32
CA SER A 8 -24.98 26.94 19.92
C SER A 8 -25.15 26.03 18.71
N GLY A 9 -24.76 26.50 17.54
CA GLY A 9 -24.70 25.68 16.32
C GLY A 9 -23.64 24.58 16.41
N PRO A 10 -23.67 23.58 15.52
CA PRO A 10 -22.71 22.49 15.52
C PRO A 10 -21.31 23.05 15.25
N HIS A 11 -20.40 22.80 16.18
CA HIS A 11 -18.97 23.02 15.96
C HIS A 11 -18.53 22.20 14.73
N PRO A 12 -17.76 22.78 13.79
CA PRO A 12 -17.13 21.99 12.76
C PRO A 12 -16.20 20.98 13.43
N HIS A 13 -16.47 19.69 13.24
CA HIS A 13 -15.55 18.62 13.59
C HIS A 13 -14.26 18.85 12.80
N HIS A 14 -13.25 19.42 13.46
CA HIS A 14 -11.88 19.25 13.00
C HIS A 14 -11.53 17.77 13.21
N PRO A 15 -11.10 17.03 12.18
CA PRO A 15 -10.59 15.69 12.37
C PRO A 15 -9.39 15.76 13.30
N ASP A 16 -9.40 14.92 14.32
CA ASP A 16 -8.28 14.71 15.24
C ASP A 16 -7.05 14.26 14.42
N PRO A 17 -5.93 14.98 14.44
CA PRO A 17 -4.74 14.64 13.66
C PRO A 17 -4.14 13.27 14.03
N ASP A 18 -4.54 12.70 15.18
CA ASP A 18 -4.15 11.35 15.62
C ASP A 18 -5.24 10.28 15.43
N ALA A 19 -6.41 10.63 14.87
CA ALA A 19 -7.43 9.63 14.55
C ALA A 19 -6.89 8.66 13.49
N MET A 20 -6.73 7.40 13.88
CA MET A 20 -6.29 6.35 12.98
C MET A 20 -7.29 6.20 11.83
N LEU A 21 -6.81 6.38 10.60
CA LEU A 21 -7.61 6.12 9.41
C LEU A 21 -7.92 4.63 9.32
N ASP A 22 -9.12 4.32 8.84
CA ASP A 22 -9.62 2.96 8.71
C ASP A 22 -10.06 2.67 7.27
N VAL A 23 -10.51 1.44 7.03
CA VAL A 23 -10.99 0.99 5.71
C VAL A 23 -12.23 1.75 5.21
N HIS A 24 -12.90 2.54 6.05
CA HIS A 24 -14.08 3.33 5.71
C HIS A 24 -13.75 4.80 5.39
N SER A 25 -12.54 5.25 5.71
CA SER A 25 -12.02 6.56 5.34
C SER A 25 -12.05 6.79 3.83
N SER A 26 -12.19 8.05 3.39
CA SER A 26 -12.26 8.29 1.95
C SER A 26 -10.92 7.96 1.26
N PRO A 27 -10.94 7.43 0.03
CA PRO A 27 -9.75 7.27 -0.81
C PRO A 27 -8.80 8.46 -0.79
N LEU A 28 -9.32 9.68 -0.87
CA LEU A 28 -8.49 10.89 -0.89
C LEU A 28 -7.80 11.16 0.46
N GLU A 29 -8.50 10.95 1.58
CA GLU A 29 -7.91 11.10 2.92
C GLU A 29 -6.78 10.09 3.13
N LEU A 30 -7.01 8.83 2.75
CA LEU A 30 -6.01 7.78 2.81
C LEU A 30 -4.78 8.10 1.95
N GLN A 31 -4.99 8.55 0.71
CA GLN A 31 -3.89 8.91 -0.19
C GLN A 31 -3.05 10.06 0.37
N LYS A 32 -3.69 11.09 0.92
CA LYS A 32 -2.96 12.21 1.54
C LYS A 32 -2.15 11.76 2.76
N ALA A 33 -2.68 10.84 3.56
CA ALA A 33 -1.95 10.28 4.69
C ALA A 33 -0.72 9.47 4.23
N ILE A 34 -0.85 8.69 3.15
CA ILE A 34 0.30 8.01 2.51
C ILE A 34 1.35 9.02 2.07
N THR A 35 0.95 10.10 1.37
CA THR A 35 1.85 11.16 0.92
C THR A 35 2.62 11.77 2.11
N ASN A 36 1.93 12.08 3.22
CA ASN A 36 2.56 12.64 4.42
C ASN A 36 3.56 11.65 5.06
N LEU A 37 3.21 10.37 5.13
CA LEU A 37 4.09 9.31 5.65
C LEU A 37 5.34 9.13 4.76
N ARG A 38 5.19 9.19 3.43
CA ARG A 38 6.32 9.08 2.48
C ARG A 38 7.24 10.28 2.53
N GLN A 39 6.70 11.48 2.73
CA GLN A 39 7.47 12.72 2.89
C GLN A 39 8.11 12.84 4.29
N GLY A 40 7.75 11.98 5.24
CA GLY A 40 8.25 12.04 6.62
C GLY A 40 7.90 13.35 7.29
N GLN A 41 6.68 13.84 7.11
CA GLN A 41 6.24 15.11 7.68
C GLN A 41 6.50 15.14 9.20
N GLY A 42 7.30 16.10 9.66
CA GLY A 42 7.69 16.22 11.07
C GLY A 42 8.78 15.24 11.54
N ARG A 43 9.48 14.55 10.62
CA ARG A 43 10.57 13.60 10.91
C ARG A 43 11.93 14.14 10.46
N PRO A 44 13.03 13.78 11.14
CA PRO A 44 14.38 14.14 10.71
C PRO A 44 14.82 13.37 9.45
N ALA A 45 15.83 13.86 8.75
CA ALA A 45 16.33 13.22 7.52
C ALA A 45 16.86 11.79 7.75
N GLU A 46 17.46 11.54 8.91
CA GLU A 46 17.94 10.21 9.33
C GLU A 46 16.82 9.18 9.38
N PHE A 47 15.62 9.58 9.83
CA PHE A 47 14.44 8.72 9.85
C PHE A 47 14.02 8.31 8.44
N LEU A 48 13.99 9.24 7.50
CA LEU A 48 13.66 8.96 6.11
C LEU A 48 14.68 8.02 5.45
N SER A 49 15.97 8.17 5.78
CA SER A 49 17.01 7.25 5.32
C SER A 49 16.78 5.83 5.85
N LEU A 50 16.49 5.68 7.15
CA LEU A 50 16.20 4.38 7.74
C LEU A 50 14.92 3.75 7.16
N LYS A 51 13.85 4.54 7.00
CA LYS A 51 12.61 4.08 6.37
C LYS A 51 12.85 3.56 4.96
N LYS A 52 13.68 4.26 4.18
CA LYS A 52 14.09 3.80 2.84
C LYS A 52 14.83 2.46 2.88
N GLU A 53 15.73 2.28 3.85
CA GLU A 53 16.44 1.00 4.06
C GLU A 53 15.50 -0.13 4.44
N ILE A 54 14.48 0.14 5.28
CA ILE A 54 13.42 -0.83 5.60
C ILE A 54 12.64 -1.22 4.35
N LYS A 55 12.25 -0.25 3.51
CA LYS A 55 11.57 -0.53 2.24
C LYS A 55 12.42 -1.36 1.28
N LEU A 56 13.71 -1.03 1.14
CA LEU A 56 14.66 -1.80 0.33
C LEU A 56 14.79 -3.24 0.85
N PHE A 57 14.91 -3.41 2.16
CA PHE A 57 14.93 -4.72 2.81
C PHE A 57 13.64 -5.49 2.54
N GLN A 58 12.47 -4.88 2.73
CA GLN A 58 11.17 -5.52 2.50
C GLN A 58 11.00 -5.95 1.05
N ASN A 59 11.32 -5.08 0.10
CA ASN A 59 11.25 -5.40 -1.33
C ASN A 59 12.12 -6.62 -1.67
N LYS A 60 13.39 -6.62 -1.23
CA LYS A 60 14.31 -7.76 -1.43
C LYS A 60 13.84 -9.03 -0.73
N ARG A 61 13.27 -8.91 0.48
CA ARG A 61 12.69 -10.04 1.22
C ARG A 61 11.55 -10.67 0.42
N LEU A 62 10.61 -9.85 -0.08
CA LEU A 62 9.50 -10.32 -0.91
C LEU A 62 10.02 -10.98 -2.19
N GLU A 63 10.98 -10.37 -2.88
CA GLU A 63 11.60 -10.97 -4.08
C GLU A 63 12.13 -12.38 -3.81
N ASN A 64 12.89 -12.57 -2.72
CA ASN A 64 13.42 -13.89 -2.37
C ASN A 64 12.31 -14.88 -1.98
N THR A 65 11.37 -14.48 -1.12
CA THR A 65 10.28 -15.34 -0.64
C THR A 65 9.34 -15.79 -1.76
N TYR A 66 9.23 -15.00 -2.83
CA TYR A 66 8.37 -15.28 -3.98
C TYR A 66 9.14 -15.67 -5.25
N GLN A 67 10.41 -16.08 -5.12
CA GLN A 67 11.24 -16.47 -6.27
C GLN A 67 10.58 -17.57 -7.13
N ASP A 68 9.92 -18.55 -6.50
CA ASP A 68 9.22 -19.62 -7.23
C ASP A 68 7.99 -19.12 -8.02
N LEU A 69 7.39 -18.00 -7.62
CA LEU A 69 6.31 -17.34 -8.36
C LEU A 69 6.89 -16.49 -9.50
N LEU A 70 8.03 -15.84 -9.25
CA LEU A 70 8.78 -15.11 -10.27
C LEU A 70 9.30 -16.02 -11.40
N ASP A 71 9.66 -17.26 -11.09
CA ASP A 71 10.14 -18.23 -12.08
C ASP A 71 9.00 -18.82 -12.94
N LYS A 72 7.75 -18.72 -12.47
CA LYS A 72 6.57 -19.19 -13.22
C LYS A 72 6.15 -18.12 -14.22
N LYS A 73 6.27 -18.43 -15.52
CA LYS A 73 5.85 -17.53 -16.62
C LYS A 73 4.45 -16.94 -16.45
N SER A 74 3.49 -17.72 -15.95
CA SER A 74 2.10 -17.30 -15.73
C SER A 74 1.89 -16.38 -14.51
N MET A 75 2.89 -16.20 -13.64
CA MET A 75 2.83 -15.37 -12.43
C MET A 75 3.88 -14.25 -12.42
N HIS A 76 4.92 -14.38 -13.24
CA HIS A 76 6.05 -13.47 -13.32
C HIS A 76 5.65 -11.99 -13.44
N LEU A 77 4.80 -11.64 -14.41
CA LEU A 77 4.41 -10.24 -14.64
C LEU A 77 3.65 -9.66 -13.45
N ALA A 78 2.78 -10.43 -12.81
CA ALA A 78 2.09 -10.01 -11.60
C ALA A 78 3.09 -9.80 -10.46
N CYS A 79 3.96 -10.77 -10.18
CA CYS A 79 5.01 -10.62 -9.15
C CYS A 79 5.86 -9.37 -9.37
N ARG A 80 6.32 -9.13 -10.60
CA ARG A 80 7.11 -7.94 -10.92
C ARG A 80 6.32 -6.66 -10.74
N PHE A 81 5.05 -6.62 -11.16
CA PHE A 81 4.20 -5.47 -10.88
C PHE A 81 4.07 -5.19 -9.37
N PHE A 82 3.85 -6.21 -8.53
CA PHE A 82 3.79 -6.02 -7.07
C PHE A 82 5.10 -5.46 -6.50
N LEU A 83 6.25 -6.02 -6.87
CA LEU A 83 7.56 -5.58 -6.38
C LEU A 83 7.96 -4.20 -6.91
N ASP A 84 7.73 -3.95 -8.19
CA ASP A 84 8.28 -2.79 -8.89
C ASP A 84 7.34 -1.60 -8.84
N GLN A 85 6.03 -1.79 -8.62
CA GLN A 85 5.03 -0.70 -8.66
C GLN A 85 4.32 -0.48 -7.33
N LEU A 86 4.05 -1.53 -6.54
CA LEU A 86 3.28 -1.42 -5.29
C LEU A 86 4.17 -1.35 -4.04
N TYR A 87 5.22 -2.17 -3.98
CA TYR A 87 6.26 -2.11 -2.95
C TYR A 87 7.57 -1.55 -3.49
N CYS A 88 7.46 -0.55 -4.37
CA CYS A 88 8.60 0.05 -5.05
C CYS A 88 9.56 0.79 -4.10
N THR A 89 10.82 0.89 -4.51
CA THR A 89 11.88 1.57 -3.75
C THR A 89 12.31 2.89 -4.38
N HIS A 90 11.75 3.23 -5.53
CA HIS A 90 11.96 4.51 -6.23
C HIS A 90 10.91 5.55 -5.82
N ASP A 91 11.17 6.81 -6.15
CA ASP A 91 10.26 7.91 -5.87
C ASP A 91 9.00 7.83 -6.73
N VAL A 92 7.84 7.85 -6.08
CA VAL A 92 6.51 7.78 -6.71
C VAL A 92 5.68 9.04 -6.47
N SER A 93 6.30 10.13 -6.00
CA SER A 93 5.61 11.37 -5.63
C SER A 93 4.79 11.96 -6.78
N THR A 94 5.30 11.90 -8.03
CA THR A 94 4.56 12.36 -9.22
C THR A 94 3.27 11.55 -9.39
N ARG A 95 3.36 10.22 -9.34
CA ARG A 95 2.20 9.32 -9.43
C ARG A 95 1.20 9.58 -8.31
N ASP A 96 1.67 9.75 -7.07
CA ASP A 96 0.81 10.01 -5.91
C ASP A 96 0.02 11.32 -6.08
N HIS A 97 0.66 12.40 -6.53
CA HIS A 97 -0.03 13.66 -6.84
C HIS A 97 -1.05 13.51 -7.97
N GLN A 98 -0.75 12.71 -8.99
CA GLN A 98 -1.70 12.41 -10.07
C GLN A 98 -2.91 11.62 -9.54
N VAL A 99 -2.69 10.64 -8.65
CA VAL A 99 -3.77 9.90 -7.99
C VAL A 99 -4.66 10.83 -7.18
N GLU A 100 -4.10 11.68 -6.32
CA GLU A 100 -4.87 12.65 -5.51
C GLU A 100 -5.78 13.55 -6.36
N ARG A 101 -5.30 14.00 -7.52
CA ARG A 101 -6.07 14.83 -8.47
C ARG A 101 -7.24 14.08 -9.11
N VAL A 102 -7.12 12.77 -9.27
CA VAL A 102 -8.08 11.93 -9.99
C VAL A 102 -9.13 11.31 -9.07
N LEU A 103 -8.78 10.99 -7.82
CA LEU A 103 -9.67 10.31 -6.86
C LEU A 103 -11.06 10.97 -6.72
N PRO A 104 -11.20 12.30 -6.56
CA PRO A 104 -12.52 12.93 -6.43
C PRO A 104 -13.41 12.75 -7.66
N LYS A 105 -12.82 12.61 -8.85
CA LYS A 105 -13.56 12.34 -10.09
C LYS A 105 -13.93 10.87 -10.16
N PHE A 106 -13.02 9.97 -9.79
CA PHE A 106 -13.27 8.54 -9.77
C PHE A 106 -14.40 8.17 -8.81
N GLU A 107 -14.43 8.74 -7.62
CA GLU A 107 -15.53 8.51 -6.66
C GLU A 107 -16.90 8.91 -7.20
N LYS A 108 -16.97 9.98 -8.00
CA LYS A 108 -18.22 10.47 -8.61
C LYS A 108 -18.64 9.65 -9.83
N LEU A 109 -17.69 9.10 -10.58
CA LEU A 109 -17.93 8.46 -11.88
C LEU A 109 -17.99 6.93 -11.79
N LEU A 110 -17.31 6.31 -10.83
CA LEU A 110 -17.24 4.87 -10.69
C LEU A 110 -18.46 4.33 -9.94
N PRO A 111 -18.93 3.11 -10.28
CA PRO A 111 -19.90 2.40 -9.45
C PRO A 111 -19.34 2.21 -8.02
N GLY A 112 -20.22 2.22 -7.01
CA GLY A 112 -19.80 2.12 -5.60
C GLY A 112 -18.93 0.89 -5.31
N GLY A 113 -19.17 -0.24 -5.98
CA GLY A 113 -18.32 -1.43 -5.86
C GLY A 113 -16.88 -1.21 -6.36
N ALA A 114 -16.66 -0.43 -7.41
CA ALA A 114 -15.32 -0.09 -7.89
C ALA A 114 -14.62 0.92 -6.96
N VAL A 115 -15.37 1.87 -6.40
CA VAL A 115 -14.84 2.79 -5.37
C VAL A 115 -14.37 2.03 -4.13
N ASP A 116 -15.10 0.98 -3.73
CA ASP A 116 -14.67 0.11 -2.62
C ASP A 116 -13.34 -0.60 -2.89
N VAL A 117 -13.14 -1.10 -4.11
CA VAL A 117 -11.85 -1.70 -4.49
C VAL A 117 -10.72 -0.67 -4.41
N VAL A 118 -10.93 0.52 -4.97
CA VAL A 118 -9.93 1.61 -4.92
C VAL A 118 -9.60 1.97 -3.49
N ARG A 119 -10.60 2.13 -2.63
CA ARG A 119 -10.41 2.42 -1.19
C ARG A 119 -9.59 1.35 -0.51
N LYS A 120 -9.91 0.06 -0.71
CA LYS A 120 -9.18 -1.06 -0.10
C LYS A 120 -7.73 -1.15 -0.57
N VAL A 121 -7.46 -0.87 -1.85
CA VAL A 121 -6.10 -0.82 -2.39
C VAL A 121 -5.28 0.28 -1.69
N ILE A 122 -5.84 1.48 -1.59
CA ILE A 122 -5.15 2.61 -0.95
C ILE A 122 -5.01 2.36 0.56
N TYR A 123 -6.02 1.80 1.22
CA TYR A 123 -5.94 1.46 2.63
C TYR A 123 -4.86 0.40 2.91
N MET A 124 -4.74 -0.62 2.06
CA MET A 124 -3.68 -1.62 2.15
C MET A 124 -2.27 -0.99 2.06
N ASP A 125 -2.09 0.02 1.21
CA ASP A 125 -0.83 0.78 1.07
C ASP A 125 -0.59 1.68 2.28
N TYR A 126 -1.64 2.34 2.79
CA TYR A 126 -1.58 3.12 4.04
C TYR A 126 -1.10 2.26 5.22
N LEU A 127 -1.64 1.05 5.39
CA LEU A 127 -1.17 0.12 6.43
C LEU A 127 0.31 -0.23 6.25
N ALA A 128 0.79 -0.38 5.01
CA ALA A 128 2.20 -0.65 4.72
C ALA A 128 3.08 0.52 5.21
N GLU A 129 2.77 1.73 4.78
CA GLU A 129 3.51 2.94 5.12
C GLU A 129 3.50 3.23 6.62
N LYS A 130 2.35 3.02 7.27
CA LYS A 130 2.20 3.21 8.72
C LYS A 130 3.09 2.20 9.48
N MET A 131 3.08 0.93 9.09
CA MET A 131 3.94 -0.08 9.73
C MET A 131 5.43 0.17 9.47
N ASP A 132 5.80 0.63 8.27
CA ASP A 132 7.19 1.01 7.97
C ASP A 132 7.64 2.16 8.87
N ASP A 133 6.78 3.15 9.13
CA ASP A 133 7.04 4.24 10.08
C ASP A 133 7.25 3.70 11.51
N GLU A 134 6.33 2.87 12.02
CA GLU A 134 6.42 2.31 13.39
C GLU A 134 7.73 1.52 13.60
N ILE A 135 8.11 0.67 12.63
CA ILE A 135 9.35 -0.09 12.69
C ILE A 135 10.58 0.83 12.61
N SER A 136 10.52 1.87 11.77
CA SER A 136 11.60 2.87 11.66
C SER A 136 11.81 3.60 12.98
N LEU A 137 10.72 4.01 13.65
CA LEU A 137 10.78 4.69 14.94
C LEU A 137 11.45 3.83 16.00
N LEU A 138 11.05 2.57 16.11
CA LEU A 138 11.63 1.66 17.08
C LEU A 138 13.13 1.42 16.82
N ILE A 139 13.49 1.12 15.58
CA ILE A 139 14.89 0.81 15.23
C ILE A 139 15.79 2.03 15.51
N ASN A 140 15.29 3.23 15.22
CA ASN A 140 15.98 4.48 15.53
C ASN A 140 16.12 4.70 17.04
N GLU A 141 15.04 4.55 17.81
CA GLU A 141 15.04 4.71 19.27
C GLU A 141 16.00 3.73 19.96
N LYS A 142 16.09 2.50 19.46
CA LYS A 142 16.97 1.45 20.02
C LYS A 142 18.39 1.48 19.47
N GLU A 143 18.70 2.40 18.55
CA GLU A 143 19.99 2.49 17.86
C GLU A 143 20.42 1.15 17.23
N TRP A 144 19.45 0.36 16.74
CA TRP A 144 19.70 -0.96 16.14
C TRP A 144 20.16 -0.91 14.68
N TYR A 145 20.45 0.29 14.20
CA TYR A 145 20.92 0.56 12.87
C TYR A 145 22.17 1.45 12.93
N SER A 146 23.32 0.89 12.53
CA SER A 146 24.58 1.62 12.45
C SER A 146 25.32 1.22 11.16
N ASP A 147 25.47 2.18 10.24
CA ASP A 147 26.37 2.22 9.07
C ASP A 147 26.38 1.05 8.06
N LYS A 148 25.54 0.03 8.21
CA LYS A 148 25.44 -1.09 7.25
C LYS A 148 24.00 -1.58 7.18
N SER A 149 23.51 -1.76 5.95
CA SER A 149 22.20 -2.28 5.53
C SER A 149 21.38 -2.99 6.60
N LEU A 150 20.08 -2.70 6.68
CA LEU A 150 19.19 -3.31 7.68
C LEU A 150 19.32 -4.85 7.68
N GLN A 151 19.73 -5.38 8.83
CA GLN A 151 19.84 -6.81 9.01
C GLN A 151 18.47 -7.44 9.21
N GLU A 152 18.28 -8.61 8.61
CA GLU A 152 17.07 -9.41 8.74
C GLU A 152 16.67 -9.69 10.21
N LYS A 153 17.65 -10.02 11.06
CA LYS A 153 17.42 -10.22 12.49
C LYS A 153 16.93 -8.95 13.18
N THR A 154 17.43 -7.79 12.78
CA THR A 154 16.97 -6.49 13.31
C THR A 154 15.51 -6.27 12.96
N TYR A 155 15.10 -6.51 11.71
CA TYR A 155 13.71 -6.38 11.30
C TYR A 155 12.80 -7.36 12.06
N ILE A 156 13.16 -8.64 12.13
CA ILE A 156 12.38 -9.65 12.86
C ILE A 156 12.24 -9.28 14.34
N ASN A 157 13.32 -8.86 14.99
CA ASN A 157 13.30 -8.45 16.39
C ASN A 157 12.44 -7.19 16.61
N ALA A 158 12.55 -6.20 15.73
CA ALA A 158 11.74 -4.99 15.79
C ALA A 158 10.25 -5.31 15.64
N PHE A 159 9.91 -6.13 14.65
CA PHE A 159 8.54 -6.56 14.42
C PHE A 159 7.99 -7.40 15.58
N ARG A 160 8.81 -8.23 16.22
CA ARG A 160 8.37 -9.00 17.39
C ARG A 160 8.09 -8.11 18.60
N GLN A 161 8.84 -7.03 18.80
CA GLN A 161 8.67 -6.15 19.97
C GLN A 161 7.55 -5.12 19.81
N HIS A 162 7.48 -4.44 18.66
CA HIS A 162 6.52 -3.35 18.40
C HIS A 162 5.81 -3.46 17.04
N GLY A 163 5.92 -4.59 16.36
CA GLY A 163 5.16 -4.79 15.12
C GLY A 163 3.66 -4.75 15.39
N GLN A 164 2.94 -4.00 14.55
CA GLN A 164 1.48 -3.92 14.60
C GLN A 164 0.88 -5.19 14.00
N PHE A 165 0.91 -6.30 14.75
CA PHE A 165 0.48 -7.61 14.27
C PHE A 165 -0.94 -7.59 13.69
N ALA A 166 -1.90 -6.95 14.38
CA ALA A 166 -3.28 -6.86 13.91
C ALA A 166 -3.38 -6.11 12.57
N MET A 167 -2.68 -4.99 12.42
CA MET A 167 -2.62 -4.24 11.15
C MET A 167 -1.98 -5.07 10.03
N ARG A 168 -0.96 -5.87 10.34
CA ARG A 168 -0.33 -6.75 9.35
C ARG A 168 -1.26 -7.87 8.92
N GLU A 169 -1.99 -8.48 9.86
CA GLU A 169 -3.02 -9.49 9.53
C GLU A 169 -4.12 -8.89 8.65
N GLU A 170 -4.60 -7.70 8.99
CA GLU A 170 -5.58 -6.97 8.17
C GLU A 170 -5.05 -6.68 6.78
N GLN A 171 -3.81 -6.19 6.66
CA GLN A 171 -3.17 -5.96 5.37
C GLN A 171 -3.08 -7.25 4.53
N ILE A 172 -2.69 -8.38 5.14
CA ILE A 172 -2.61 -9.68 4.47
C ILE A 172 -4.00 -10.17 4.02
N CYS A 173 -5.05 -9.92 4.79
CA CYS A 173 -6.44 -10.17 4.39
C CYS A 173 -6.84 -9.32 3.19
N LEU A 174 -6.53 -8.02 3.22
CA LEU A 174 -6.83 -7.07 2.15
C LEU A 174 -6.15 -7.46 0.83
N VAL A 175 -4.91 -8.00 0.85
CA VAL A 175 -4.23 -8.50 -0.36
C VAL A 175 -5.11 -9.49 -1.12
N ARG A 176 -5.76 -10.43 -0.41
CA ARG A 176 -6.66 -11.42 -1.03
C ARG A 176 -7.97 -10.80 -1.49
N GLU A 177 -8.59 -9.96 -0.67
CA GLU A 177 -9.86 -9.32 -1.01
C GLU A 177 -9.74 -8.40 -2.24
N VAL A 178 -8.68 -7.60 -2.27
CA VAL A 178 -8.33 -6.74 -3.39
C VAL A 178 -8.06 -7.60 -4.63
N GLY A 179 -7.27 -8.67 -4.51
CA GLY A 179 -6.99 -9.58 -5.60
C GLY A 179 -8.25 -10.19 -6.24
N GLU A 180 -9.20 -10.65 -5.43
CA GLU A 180 -10.48 -11.17 -5.91
C GLU A 180 -11.38 -10.10 -6.55
N SER A 181 -11.34 -8.88 -6.02
CA SER A 181 -12.12 -7.76 -6.54
C SER A 181 -11.56 -7.26 -7.87
N LEU A 182 -10.23 -7.12 -7.97
CA LEU A 182 -9.52 -6.80 -9.20
C LEU A 182 -9.75 -7.87 -10.26
N ARG A 183 -9.72 -9.16 -9.91
CA ARG A 183 -10.04 -10.25 -10.85
C ARG A 183 -11.38 -10.03 -11.55
N LYS A 184 -12.42 -9.57 -10.84
CA LYS A 184 -13.73 -9.29 -11.45
C LYS A 184 -13.67 -8.09 -12.39
N LEU A 185 -13.02 -7.01 -11.97
CA LEU A 185 -12.86 -5.81 -12.79
C LEU A 185 -12.06 -6.10 -14.07
N MET A 186 -10.98 -6.87 -13.98
CA MET A 186 -10.09 -7.16 -15.11
C MET A 186 -10.70 -8.07 -16.18
N ARG A 187 -11.86 -8.69 -15.91
CA ARG A 187 -12.63 -9.44 -16.92
C ARG A 187 -13.49 -8.55 -17.82
N LEU A 188 -13.57 -7.25 -17.54
CA LEU A 188 -14.31 -6.30 -18.37
C LEU A 188 -13.55 -6.06 -19.69
N PRO A 189 -14.09 -6.50 -20.85
CA PRO A 189 -13.34 -6.54 -22.11
C PRO A 189 -12.96 -5.15 -22.65
N PHE A 190 -13.65 -4.10 -22.20
CA PHE A 190 -13.44 -2.73 -22.66
C PHE A 190 -12.35 -1.98 -21.89
N LEU A 191 -11.86 -2.48 -20.74
CA LEU A 191 -10.88 -1.74 -19.93
C LEU A 191 -9.54 -1.57 -20.63
N ARG A 192 -9.03 -2.62 -21.29
CA ARG A 192 -7.73 -2.54 -21.99
C ARG A 192 -7.78 -1.60 -23.19
N PRO A 193 -8.77 -1.72 -24.10
CA PRO A 193 -8.92 -0.77 -25.18
C PRO A 193 -9.10 0.68 -24.68
N LEU A 194 -9.91 0.89 -23.64
CA LEU A 194 -10.13 2.21 -23.06
C LEU A 194 -8.83 2.84 -22.58
N LEU A 195 -8.03 2.11 -21.78
CA LEU A 195 -6.73 2.62 -21.32
C LEU A 195 -5.78 2.93 -22.48
N LYS A 196 -5.72 2.08 -23.51
CA LYS A 196 -4.88 2.37 -24.69
C LYS A 196 -5.29 3.66 -25.41
N ILE A 197 -6.59 3.91 -25.55
CA ILE A 197 -7.11 5.10 -26.24
C ILE A 197 -6.88 6.37 -25.40
N THR A 198 -6.95 6.28 -24.07
CA THR A 198 -6.84 7.45 -23.18
C THR A 198 -5.40 7.91 -22.91
N ARG A 199 -4.37 7.19 -23.39
CA ARG A 199 -2.95 7.54 -23.13
C ARG A 199 -2.60 8.98 -23.51
N GLY A 200 -2.93 9.39 -24.74
CA GLY A 200 -2.61 10.75 -25.20
C GLY A 200 -3.38 11.85 -24.44
N ALA A 201 -4.57 11.54 -23.93
CA ALA A 201 -5.32 12.46 -23.09
C ALA A 201 -4.70 12.55 -21.68
N ALA A 202 -4.22 11.45 -21.13
CA ALA A 202 -3.53 11.41 -19.84
C ALA A 202 -2.23 12.23 -19.88
N GLN A 203 -1.42 12.08 -20.93
CA GLN A 203 -0.20 12.88 -21.14
C GLN A 203 -0.51 14.39 -21.17
N LYS A 204 -1.51 14.80 -21.95
CA LYS A 204 -1.94 16.20 -22.02
C LYS A 204 -2.50 16.74 -20.70
N ALA A 205 -3.03 15.87 -19.84
CA ALA A 205 -3.57 16.22 -18.54
C ALA A 205 -2.53 16.13 -17.40
N ASP A 206 -1.28 15.81 -17.72
CA ASP A 206 -0.21 15.54 -16.75
C ASP A 206 -0.60 14.42 -15.77
N LEU A 207 -1.01 13.28 -16.34
CA LEU A 207 -1.46 12.06 -15.65
C LEU A 207 -0.77 10.79 -16.21
N GLU A 208 0.41 10.94 -16.81
CA GLU A 208 1.09 9.83 -17.51
C GLU A 208 1.50 8.70 -16.56
N ASP A 209 2.23 8.98 -15.47
CA ASP A 209 2.69 7.97 -14.51
C ASP A 209 1.55 7.13 -13.93
N PHE A 210 0.44 7.76 -13.55
CA PHE A 210 -0.74 7.05 -13.07
C PHE A 210 -1.39 6.20 -14.17
N HIS A 211 -1.46 6.73 -15.40
CA HIS A 211 -2.01 5.98 -16.53
C HIS A 211 -1.15 4.76 -16.88
N ASP A 212 0.17 4.93 -16.93
CA ASP A 212 1.12 3.86 -17.17
C ASP A 212 1.08 2.82 -16.05
N PHE A 213 0.94 3.23 -14.79
CA PHE A 213 0.71 2.33 -13.65
C PHE A 213 -0.54 1.47 -13.85
N LEU A 214 -1.68 2.08 -14.22
CA LEU A 214 -2.92 1.34 -14.48
C LEU A 214 -2.78 0.38 -15.67
N SER A 215 -2.11 0.81 -16.73
CA SER A 215 -1.87 -0.02 -17.92
C SER A 215 -1.00 -1.23 -17.59
N GLN A 216 0.12 -1.02 -16.88
CA GLN A 216 1.02 -2.10 -16.46
C GLN A 216 0.32 -3.09 -15.53
N GLY A 217 -0.47 -2.58 -14.58
CA GLY A 217 -1.28 -3.43 -13.71
C GLY A 217 -2.22 -4.31 -14.53
N LEU A 218 -3.03 -3.71 -15.39
CA LEU A 218 -3.95 -4.45 -16.26
C LEU A 218 -3.28 -5.53 -17.10
N ASP A 219 -2.08 -5.25 -17.62
CA ASP A 219 -1.29 -6.21 -18.39
C ASP A 219 -0.78 -7.36 -17.52
N ALA A 220 -0.23 -7.04 -16.35
CA ALA A 220 0.27 -8.01 -15.38
C ALA A 220 -0.85 -8.93 -14.86
N PHE A 221 -2.01 -8.38 -14.52
CA PHE A 221 -3.13 -9.13 -13.97
C PHE A 221 -3.78 -10.06 -14.99
N ALA A 222 -3.94 -9.66 -16.26
CA ALA A 222 -4.54 -10.58 -17.24
C ALA A 222 -3.56 -11.65 -17.75
N ALA A 223 -2.27 -11.55 -17.42
CA ALA A 223 -1.32 -12.63 -17.64
C ALA A 223 -1.47 -13.78 -16.61
N LEU A 224 -2.21 -13.55 -15.51
CA LEU A 224 -2.48 -14.58 -14.51
C LEU A 224 -3.51 -15.61 -15.01
N ASP A 225 -3.07 -16.85 -15.20
CA ASP A 225 -3.98 -17.97 -15.49
C ASP A 225 -4.90 -18.29 -14.30
N ARG A 226 -4.35 -18.20 -13.08
CA ARG A 226 -5.04 -18.55 -11.82
C ARG A 226 -4.85 -17.44 -10.78
N PRO A 227 -5.53 -16.28 -10.94
CA PRO A 227 -5.36 -15.14 -10.05
C PRO A 227 -5.72 -15.45 -8.59
N THR A 228 -6.77 -16.24 -8.33
CA THR A 228 -7.14 -16.66 -6.97
C THR A 228 -6.02 -17.42 -6.28
N LEU A 229 -5.37 -18.36 -7.00
CA LEU A 229 -4.25 -19.13 -6.46
C LEU A 229 -3.05 -18.24 -6.16
N PHE A 230 -2.76 -17.27 -7.03
CA PHE A 230 -1.67 -16.31 -6.83
C PHE A 230 -1.81 -15.56 -5.49
N PHE A 231 -2.98 -14.96 -5.25
CA PHE A 231 -3.23 -14.23 -4.00
C PHE A 231 -3.32 -15.13 -2.77
N GLN A 232 -3.85 -16.34 -2.92
CA GLN A 232 -3.88 -17.32 -1.84
C GLN A 232 -2.47 -17.71 -1.38
N LEU A 233 -1.54 -17.98 -2.32
CA LEU A 233 -0.16 -18.34 -2.00
C LEU A 233 0.56 -17.22 -1.24
N ILE A 234 0.37 -15.96 -1.66
CA ILE A 234 0.94 -14.80 -0.95
C ILE A 234 0.37 -14.72 0.47
N GLN A 235 -0.95 -14.80 0.61
CA GLN A 235 -1.61 -14.73 1.90
C GLN A 235 -1.14 -15.83 2.87
N GLU A 236 -1.12 -17.09 2.42
CA GLU A 236 -0.70 -18.22 3.25
C GLU A 236 0.75 -18.09 3.72
N ARG A 237 1.65 -17.66 2.83
CA ARG A 237 3.07 -17.46 3.16
C ARG A 237 3.28 -16.32 4.13
N GLU A 238 2.67 -15.15 3.88
CA GLU A 238 2.81 -14.01 4.80
C GLU A 238 2.22 -14.31 6.18
N PHE A 239 1.09 -15.02 6.27
CA PHE A 239 0.55 -15.47 7.57
C PHE A 239 1.49 -16.44 8.27
N SER A 240 2.06 -17.41 7.55
CA SER A 240 3.03 -18.34 8.13
C SER A 240 4.28 -17.62 8.64
N ILE A 241 4.77 -16.62 7.91
CA ILE A 241 5.90 -15.79 8.31
C ILE A 241 5.54 -14.98 9.56
N LEU A 242 4.38 -14.31 9.55
CA LEU A 242 3.91 -13.48 10.66
C LEU A 242 3.75 -14.29 11.95
N GLU A 243 3.16 -15.48 11.86
CA GLU A 243 3.00 -16.39 12.99
C GLU A 243 4.36 -16.92 13.49
N GLY A 244 5.29 -17.17 12.57
CA GLY A 244 6.67 -17.51 12.91
C GLY A 244 7.37 -16.41 13.72
N ILE A 245 7.20 -15.14 13.33
CA ILE A 245 7.71 -13.98 14.07
C ILE A 245 7.04 -13.89 15.45
N ARG A 246 5.70 -14.01 15.50
CA ARG A 246 4.90 -13.94 16.73
C ARG A 246 5.35 -14.96 17.77
N ARG A 247 5.60 -16.20 17.35
CA ARG A 247 6.08 -17.29 18.22
C ARG A 247 7.58 -17.23 18.52
N GLY A 248 8.32 -16.33 17.86
CA GLY A 248 9.77 -16.28 17.95
C GLY A 248 10.48 -17.50 17.34
N THR A 249 9.81 -18.21 16.42
CA THR A 249 10.34 -19.40 15.75
C THR A 249 11.00 -19.07 14.40
N LEU A 250 10.65 -17.92 13.81
CA LEU A 250 11.28 -17.45 12.57
C LEU A 250 12.64 -16.82 12.87
N THR A 251 13.70 -17.46 12.42
CA THR A 251 15.08 -16.93 12.53
C THR A 251 15.61 -16.32 11.23
N LYS A 252 14.95 -16.64 10.11
CA LYS A 252 15.24 -16.18 8.74
C LYS A 252 13.96 -16.29 7.91
N PHE A 253 13.70 -15.32 7.03
CA PHE A 253 12.70 -15.36 5.98
C PHE A 253 13.02 -16.49 4.98
N PRO A 254 11.98 -17.17 4.49
CA PRO A 254 12.10 -18.21 3.47
C PRO A 254 12.53 -17.64 2.12
#